data_AF-I7AG46-F1
#
_entry.id   AF-I7AG46-F1
#
_cell.length_a   1.000
_cell.length_b   1.000
_cell.length_c   1.000
_cell.angle_alpha   90.00
_cell.angle_beta   90.00
_cell.angle_gamma   90.00
#
_symmetry.space_group_name_H-M   'P 1'
#
loop_
_entity.id
_entity.type
_entity.pdbx_description
1 polymer ?
#
loop_
_entity_poly.entity_id
_entity_poly.type
_entity_poly.pdbx_seq_one_letter_code
_entity_poly.pdbx_strand_id
1 'polypeptide(L)'
;MRGFDGSSEAKEDAIHEPENKELQRLKQENMRLTGEIVILRQNMIALEKQNFAMKEQKSREALDGLRKTEKLKKEVDVLRIESRIRENQSRVFKKQKGNAEIDIKWALSKSNCGIGFTLFPFEFNRLKFLKDFFYSDFCQLDSSSVIKEMSKKISRFKEFLDFYILFSCKADVFRKFFCMVLMNPLFPEEKVKLFNTLPLDWILNFNDEEVISLVKEYIDRNYKQMALFLGRVVRERPFLLNILVSREMFTELAKIDSKAEKRLVSEICKKGGLSLIDYTNIHYIPQEDLKALYKDLYFEVYLDS
;
A
#
# COMPACT_ATOMS: atom_id res chain seq x y z
N MET A 1 97.81 -63.37 -28.14
CA MET A 1 97.78 -62.55 -26.91
C MET A 1 96.93 -61.32 -27.19
N ARG A 2 95.85 -61.11 -26.39
CA ARG A 2 94.87 -60.00 -26.42
C ARG A 2 94.12 -59.87 -27.76
N GLY A 3 92.83 -60.13 -27.87
CA GLY A 3 91.68 -59.59 -27.13
C GLY A 3 90.79 -58.93 -28.18
N PHE A 4 89.76 -59.64 -28.67
CA PHE A 4 88.34 -59.32 -28.50
C PHE A 4 87.88 -58.03 -29.20
N ASP A 5 87.03 -58.24 -30.21
CA ASP A 5 85.77 -57.56 -30.54
C ASP A 5 85.73 -56.01 -30.56
N GLY A 6 85.28 -55.34 -31.60
CA GLY A 6 84.09 -55.67 -32.39
C GLY A 6 82.90 -54.84 -31.89
N SER A 7 82.31 -54.08 -32.80
CA SER A 7 81.09 -53.24 -32.70
C SER A 7 81.29 -51.87 -32.04
N SER A 8 81.16 -50.78 -32.82
CA SER A 8 79.90 -50.07 -33.16
C SER A 8 79.70 -48.97 -32.12
N GLU A 9 79.53 -47.70 -32.44
CA GLU A 9 78.50 -47.16 -33.31
C GLU A 9 78.93 -45.82 -33.89
N ALA A 10 78.70 -45.67 -35.20
CA ALA A 10 78.48 -44.38 -35.80
C ALA A 10 77.00 -44.02 -35.64
N LYS A 11 76.74 -42.72 -35.43
CA LYS A 11 75.49 -41.96 -35.67
C LYS A 11 74.47 -41.89 -34.53
N GLU A 12 74.54 -40.79 -33.76
CA GLU A 12 73.40 -40.24 -33.01
C GLU A 12 73.13 -38.74 -33.29
N ASP A 13 73.69 -38.16 -34.35
CA ASP A 13 73.53 -36.71 -34.65
C ASP A 13 72.32 -36.35 -35.54
N ALA A 14 71.25 -37.16 -35.57
CA ALA A 14 70.16 -36.93 -36.54
C ALA A 14 68.71 -36.99 -36.01
N ILE A 15 68.47 -37.11 -34.69
CA ILE A 15 67.10 -37.42 -34.19
C ILE A 15 66.37 -36.25 -33.50
N HIS A 16 67.03 -35.14 -33.15
CA HIS A 16 66.38 -34.05 -32.38
C HIS A 16 65.90 -32.81 -33.17
N GLU A 17 66.13 -32.71 -34.47
CA GLU A 17 65.68 -31.54 -35.26
C GLU A 17 64.15 -31.36 -35.39
N PRO A 18 63.34 -32.39 -35.69
CA PRO A 18 61.90 -32.20 -35.90
C PRO A 18 61.17 -31.88 -34.59
N GLU A 19 61.52 -32.56 -33.50
CA GLU A 19 60.95 -32.33 -32.16
C GLU A 19 61.26 -30.93 -31.64
N ASN A 20 62.46 -30.40 -31.89
CA ASN A 20 62.84 -29.06 -31.45
C ASN A 20 62.16 -27.96 -32.29
N LYS A 21 61.95 -28.19 -33.60
CA LYS A 21 61.18 -27.30 -34.47
C LYS A 21 59.69 -27.28 -34.08
N GLU A 22 59.13 -28.43 -33.73
CA GLU A 22 57.75 -28.55 -33.25
C GLU A 22 57.56 -27.93 -31.87
N LEU A 23 58.52 -28.12 -30.96
CA LEU A 23 58.56 -27.46 -29.65
C LEU A 23 58.61 -25.93 -29.77
N GLN A 24 59.39 -25.39 -30.72
CA GLN A 24 59.45 -23.95 -30.97
C GLN A 24 58.13 -23.41 -31.54
N ARG A 25 57.47 -24.14 -32.44
CA ARG A 25 56.14 -23.77 -32.95
C ARG A 25 55.12 -23.75 -31.82
N LEU A 26 55.08 -24.79 -30.99
CA LEU A 26 54.18 -24.88 -29.83
C LEU A 26 54.43 -23.76 -28.82
N LYS A 27 55.70 -23.36 -28.58
CA LYS A 27 56.02 -22.22 -27.73
C LYS A 27 55.51 -20.89 -28.29
N GLN A 28 55.66 -20.67 -29.60
CA GLN A 28 55.13 -19.46 -30.26
C GLN A 28 53.60 -19.43 -30.23
N GLU A 29 52.95 -20.56 -30.49
CA GLU A 29 51.51 -20.69 -30.42
C GLU A 29 50.98 -20.48 -28.99
N ASN A 30 51.64 -21.04 -27.98
CA ASN A 30 51.27 -20.85 -26.58
C ASN A 30 51.44 -19.38 -26.13
N MET A 31 52.50 -18.69 -26.55
CA MET A 31 52.67 -17.26 -26.31
C MET A 31 51.55 -16.43 -26.98
N ARG A 32 51.20 -16.76 -28.22
CA ARG A 32 50.11 -16.10 -28.95
C ARG A 32 48.77 -16.30 -28.25
N LEU A 33 48.42 -17.54 -27.91
CA LEU A 33 47.20 -17.90 -27.20
C LEU A 33 47.14 -17.23 -25.81
N THR A 34 48.27 -17.14 -25.11
CA THR A 34 48.36 -16.42 -23.84
C THR A 34 48.07 -14.92 -24.02
N GLY A 35 48.60 -14.29 -25.08
CA GLY A 35 48.29 -12.91 -25.42
C GLY A 35 46.80 -12.69 -25.72
N GLU A 36 46.20 -13.58 -26.52
CA GLU A 36 44.76 -13.56 -26.84
C GLU A 36 43.90 -13.71 -25.57
N ILE A 37 44.28 -14.60 -24.64
CA ILE A 37 43.59 -14.78 -23.34
C ILE A 37 43.67 -13.53 -22.48
N VAL A 38 44.82 -12.85 -22.43
CA VAL A 38 44.98 -11.62 -21.64
C VAL A 38 44.08 -10.50 -22.18
N ILE A 39 44.02 -10.34 -23.50
CA ILE A 39 43.13 -9.37 -24.16
C ILE A 39 41.66 -9.70 -23.88
N LEU A 40 41.28 -10.98 -23.99
CA LEU A 40 39.92 -11.44 -23.70
C LEU A 40 39.53 -11.17 -22.24
N ARG A 41 40.43 -11.39 -21.28
CA ARG A 41 40.19 -11.07 -19.87
C ARG A 41 40.00 -9.57 -19.63
N GLN A 42 40.80 -8.73 -20.26
CA GLN A 42 40.63 -7.27 -20.17
C GLN A 42 39.30 -6.81 -20.78
N ASN A 43 38.92 -7.37 -21.93
CA ASN A 43 37.64 -7.08 -22.56
C ASN A 43 36.46 -7.53 -21.71
N MET A 44 36.55 -8.71 -21.06
CA MET A 44 35.54 -9.21 -20.15
C MET A 44 35.34 -8.25 -18.96
N ILE A 45 36.43 -7.82 -18.32
CA ILE A 45 36.38 -6.86 -17.20
C ILE A 45 35.79 -5.52 -17.64
N ALA A 46 36.14 -5.02 -18.83
CA ALA A 46 35.60 -3.79 -19.37
C ALA A 46 34.09 -3.91 -19.64
N LEU A 47 33.64 -5.03 -20.21
CA LEU A 47 32.23 -5.32 -20.45
C LEU A 47 31.45 -5.45 -19.14
N GLU A 48 32.00 -6.09 -18.11
CA GLU A 48 31.36 -6.20 -16.80
C GLU A 48 31.15 -4.83 -16.15
N LYS A 49 32.17 -3.95 -16.20
CA LYS A 49 32.05 -2.57 -15.71
C LYS A 49 30.98 -1.78 -16.46
N GLN A 50 30.95 -1.91 -17.79
CA GLN A 50 29.94 -1.24 -18.61
C GLN A 50 28.53 -1.78 -18.33
N ASN A 51 28.38 -3.09 -18.13
CA ASN A 51 27.12 -3.71 -17.76
C ASN A 51 26.63 -3.25 -16.38
N PHE A 52 27.54 -3.13 -15.42
CA PHE A 52 27.23 -2.63 -14.09
C PHE A 52 26.75 -1.18 -14.15
N ALA A 53 27.48 -0.31 -14.85
CA ALA A 53 27.09 1.10 -15.04
C ALA A 53 25.72 1.22 -15.74
N MET A 54 25.46 0.40 -16.76
CA MET A 54 24.17 0.40 -17.46
C MET A 54 23.02 -0.09 -16.56
N LYS A 55 23.25 -1.10 -15.71
CA LYS A 55 22.26 -1.55 -14.72
C LYS A 55 21.96 -0.47 -13.69
N GLU A 56 22.97 0.23 -13.21
CA GLU A 56 22.80 1.32 -12.24
C GLU A 56 22.04 2.49 -12.87
N GLN A 57 22.37 2.87 -14.11
CA GLN A 57 21.64 3.90 -14.85
C GLN A 57 20.16 3.51 -15.04
N LYS A 58 19.87 2.29 -15.51
CA LYS A 58 18.49 1.80 -15.66
C LYS A 58 17.74 1.78 -14.33
N SER A 59 18.41 1.43 -13.24
CA SER A 59 17.81 1.44 -11.90
C SER A 59 17.44 2.86 -11.45
N ARG A 60 18.32 3.84 -11.68
CA ARG A 60 18.05 5.26 -11.38
C ARG A 60 16.92 5.81 -12.24
N GLU A 61 16.92 5.53 -13.54
CA GLU A 61 15.85 5.94 -14.46
C GLU A 61 14.49 5.33 -14.07
N ALA A 62 14.46 4.06 -13.64
CA ALA A 62 13.25 3.41 -13.13
C ALA A 62 12.75 4.05 -11.83
N LEU A 63 13.65 4.38 -10.89
CA LEU A 63 13.28 5.07 -9.64
C LEU A 63 12.73 6.47 -9.89
N ASP A 64 13.32 7.23 -10.80
CA ASP A 64 12.82 8.56 -11.16
C ASP A 64 11.50 8.49 -11.93
N GLY A 65 11.32 7.48 -12.78
CA GLY A 65 10.04 7.17 -13.42
C GLY A 65 8.94 6.85 -12.40
N LEU A 66 9.24 6.04 -11.38
CA LEU A 66 8.32 5.72 -10.30
C LEU A 66 7.94 6.96 -9.49
N ARG A 67 8.91 7.83 -9.15
CA ARG A 67 8.66 9.10 -8.46
C ARG A 67 7.76 10.05 -9.26
N LYS A 68 7.98 10.17 -10.58
CA LYS A 68 7.10 10.97 -11.46
C LYS A 68 5.69 10.38 -11.51
N THR A 69 5.58 9.06 -11.62
CA THR A 69 4.29 8.36 -11.65
C THR A 69 3.52 8.54 -10.34
N GLU A 70 4.20 8.52 -9.19
CA GLU A 70 3.58 8.75 -7.89
C GLU A 70 3.08 10.20 -7.74
N LYS A 71 3.84 11.19 -8.23
CA LYS A 71 3.39 12.59 -8.27
C LYS A 71 2.14 12.76 -9.13
N LEU A 72 2.15 12.21 -10.35
CA LEU A 72 1.00 12.23 -11.24
C LEU A 72 -0.22 11.52 -10.64
N LYS A 73 -0.01 10.42 -9.92
CA LYS A 73 -1.08 9.72 -9.21
C LYS A 73 -1.72 10.61 -8.13
N LYS A 74 -0.92 11.31 -7.34
CA LYS A 74 -1.40 12.28 -6.33
C LYS A 74 -2.19 13.41 -7.00
N GLU A 75 -1.72 13.91 -8.13
CA GLU A 75 -2.38 14.98 -8.89
C GLU A 75 -3.71 14.52 -9.51
N VAL A 76 -3.76 13.31 -10.07
CA VAL A 76 -5.00 12.69 -10.57
C VAL A 76 -6.00 12.45 -9.44
N ASP A 77 -5.56 12.02 -8.26
CA ASP A 77 -6.44 11.85 -7.11
C ASP A 77 -7.01 13.19 -6.62
N VAL A 78 -6.20 14.26 -6.61
CA VAL A 78 -6.67 15.63 -6.35
C VAL A 78 -7.72 16.05 -7.38
N LEU A 79 -7.44 15.88 -8.67
CA LEU A 79 -8.38 16.22 -9.75
C LEU A 79 -9.67 15.40 -9.69
N ARG A 80 -9.61 14.13 -9.28
CA ARG A 80 -10.80 13.29 -9.04
C ARG A 80 -11.63 13.81 -7.87
N ILE A 81 -10.98 14.23 -6.79
CA ILE A 81 -11.64 14.86 -5.64
C ILE A 81 -12.31 16.16 -6.09
N GLU A 82 -11.61 17.02 -6.84
CA GLU A 82 -12.16 18.28 -7.37
C GLU A 82 -13.33 18.05 -8.34
N SER A 83 -13.22 17.07 -9.25
CA SER A 83 -14.30 16.71 -10.16
C SER A 83 -15.52 16.19 -9.39
N ARG A 84 -15.31 15.41 -8.33
CA ARG A 84 -16.39 14.91 -7.47
C ARG A 84 -17.03 16.04 -6.65
N ILE A 85 -16.24 17.01 -6.19
CA ILE A 85 -16.73 18.23 -5.54
C ILE A 85 -17.58 19.04 -6.53
N ARG A 86 -17.10 19.27 -7.75
CA ARG A 86 -17.82 20.03 -8.80
C ARG A 86 -19.12 19.33 -9.21
N GLU A 87 -19.11 18.02 -9.34
CA GLU A 87 -20.30 17.23 -9.67
C GLU A 87 -21.32 17.24 -8.52
N ASN A 88 -20.86 17.14 -7.27
CA ASN A 88 -21.72 17.26 -6.09
C ASN A 88 -22.31 18.66 -5.96
N GLN A 89 -21.53 19.72 -6.18
CA GLN A 89 -22.02 21.10 -6.24
C GLN A 89 -23.13 21.23 -7.30
N SER A 90 -22.90 20.71 -8.50
CA SER A 90 -23.89 20.74 -9.60
C SER A 90 -25.16 19.94 -9.29
N ARG A 91 -25.05 18.82 -8.57
CA ARG A 91 -26.20 18.00 -8.14
C ARG A 91 -26.98 18.62 -6.98
N VAL A 92 -26.31 19.32 -6.06
CA VAL A 92 -26.93 20.07 -4.97
C VAL A 92 -27.68 21.29 -5.51
N PHE A 93 -27.11 22.01 -6.49
CA PHE A 93 -27.76 23.10 -7.21
C PHE A 93 -29.08 22.68 -7.89
N LYS A 94 -29.19 21.44 -8.37
CA LYS A 94 -30.43 20.93 -9.00
C LYS A 94 -31.49 20.44 -8.01
N LYS A 95 -31.15 20.22 -6.73
CA LYS A 95 -32.05 19.63 -5.73
C LYS A 95 -32.67 20.62 -4.72
N GLN A 96 -32.22 21.88 -4.66
CA GLN A 96 -32.77 22.87 -3.73
C GLN A 96 -33.73 23.85 -4.41
N LYS A 97 -34.99 23.43 -4.60
CA LYS A 97 -36.15 24.32 -4.43
C LYS A 97 -36.62 24.13 -2.99
N GLY A 98 -36.13 24.96 -2.07
CA GLY A 98 -36.54 24.87 -0.67
C GLY A 98 -35.74 25.81 0.21
N ASN A 99 -36.44 26.82 0.72
CA ASN A 99 -35.96 27.92 1.54
C ASN A 99 -35.03 27.49 2.69
N ALA A 100 -33.76 27.89 2.58
CA ALA A 100 -32.90 28.22 3.71
C ALA A 100 -31.96 29.33 3.22
N GLU A 101 -32.34 30.58 3.48
CA GLU A 101 -31.51 31.75 3.23
C GLU A 101 -30.27 31.72 4.14
N ILE A 102 -29.25 30.99 3.71
CA ILE A 102 -27.90 31.53 3.77
C ILE A 102 -27.64 32.02 2.35
N ASP A 103 -27.89 33.31 2.15
CA ASP A 103 -27.86 33.98 0.86
C ASP A 103 -26.51 33.73 0.20
N ILE A 104 -26.52 33.18 -1.02
CA ILE A 104 -25.31 33.04 -1.83
C ILE A 104 -24.67 34.44 -2.04
N LYS A 105 -25.45 35.53 -1.98
CA LYS A 105 -24.92 36.90 -1.92
C LYS A 105 -24.20 37.22 -0.61
N TRP A 106 -24.56 36.63 0.54
CA TRP A 106 -23.80 36.75 1.78
C TRP A 106 -22.44 36.05 1.68
N ALA A 107 -22.40 34.83 1.12
CA ALA A 107 -21.15 34.11 0.87
C ALA A 107 -20.26 34.82 -0.16
N LEU A 108 -20.84 35.32 -1.25
CA LEU A 108 -20.12 36.05 -2.30
C LEU A 108 -19.68 37.46 -1.87
N SER A 109 -20.49 38.19 -1.09
CA SER A 109 -20.13 39.52 -0.56
C SER A 109 -18.98 39.48 0.46
N LYS A 110 -18.72 38.33 1.07
CA LYS A 110 -17.51 38.11 1.90
C LYS A 110 -16.33 37.55 1.12
N SER A 111 -16.53 36.98 -0.07
CA SER A 111 -15.45 36.40 -0.89
C SER A 111 -14.61 37.42 -1.67
N ASN A 112 -15.11 38.67 -1.85
CA ASN A 112 -14.38 39.75 -2.52
C ASN A 112 -13.48 40.59 -1.60
N CYS A 113 -13.37 40.22 -0.33
CA CYS A 113 -12.34 40.74 0.57
C CYS A 113 -11.36 39.60 0.80
N GLY A 114 -10.05 39.89 0.89
CA GLY A 114 -9.03 38.92 1.32
C GLY A 114 -9.21 38.48 2.78
N ILE A 115 -10.36 37.89 3.10
CA ILE A 115 -10.78 37.49 4.44
C ILE A 115 -10.30 36.06 4.63
N GLY A 116 -9.21 35.90 5.39
CA GLY A 116 -8.91 34.63 6.02
C GLY A 116 -10.10 34.23 6.91
N PHE A 117 -10.70 33.08 6.65
CA PHE A 117 -11.75 32.56 7.51
C PHE A 117 -11.18 32.23 8.89
N THR A 118 -11.79 32.78 9.93
CA THR A 118 -11.36 32.58 11.32
C THR A 118 -12.09 31.43 11.99
N LEU A 119 -11.46 30.83 13.00
CA LEU A 119 -12.06 29.76 13.79
C LEU A 119 -13.32 30.23 14.53
N PHE A 120 -13.34 31.50 14.93
CA PHE A 120 -14.41 32.06 15.76
C PHE A 120 -15.47 32.78 14.93
N PRO A 121 -16.76 32.70 15.33
CA PRO A 121 -17.28 31.91 16.45
C PRO A 121 -17.19 30.39 16.21
N PHE A 122 -16.91 29.63 17.28
CA PHE A 122 -16.72 28.17 17.23
C PHE A 122 -18.08 27.44 17.28
N GLU A 123 -18.85 27.62 16.21
CA GLU A 123 -20.21 27.08 16.06
C GLU A 123 -20.25 26.00 15.00
N PHE A 124 -20.97 24.90 15.30
CA PHE A 124 -20.98 23.71 14.44
C PHE A 124 -21.50 24.01 13.04
N ASN A 125 -22.67 24.65 12.91
CA ASN A 125 -23.28 24.92 11.60
C ASN A 125 -22.41 25.82 10.72
N ARG A 126 -21.77 26.84 11.32
CA ARG A 126 -20.84 27.74 10.62
C ARG A 126 -19.60 27.00 10.13
N LEU A 127 -18.96 26.22 11.01
CA LEU A 127 -17.74 25.49 10.67
C LEU A 127 -18.02 24.35 9.70
N LYS A 128 -19.19 23.71 9.80
CA LYS A 128 -19.69 22.75 8.83
C LYS A 128 -19.90 23.39 7.46
N PHE A 129 -20.57 24.53 7.41
CA PHE A 129 -20.71 25.30 6.18
C PHE A 129 -19.35 25.64 5.57
N LEU A 130 -18.39 26.08 6.40
CA LEU A 130 -17.04 26.36 5.93
C LEU A 130 -16.37 25.11 5.34
N LYS A 131 -16.45 23.96 6.01
CA LYS A 131 -15.91 22.69 5.48
C LYS A 131 -16.57 22.28 4.16
N ASP A 132 -17.89 22.41 4.07
CA ASP A 132 -18.67 21.92 2.93
C ASP A 132 -18.51 22.80 1.68
N PHE A 133 -18.31 24.12 1.84
CA PHE A 133 -18.24 25.08 0.73
C PHE A 133 -16.85 25.69 0.52
N PHE A 134 -16.00 25.77 1.56
CA PHE A 134 -14.68 26.41 1.55
C PHE A 134 -13.63 25.50 2.21
N TYR A 135 -13.53 24.26 1.70
CA TYR A 135 -12.71 23.22 2.31
C TYR A 135 -11.24 23.62 2.49
N SER A 136 -10.65 24.30 1.51
CA SER A 136 -9.25 24.76 1.57
C SER A 136 -9.02 25.72 2.73
N ASP A 137 -9.91 26.69 2.92
CA ASP A 137 -9.84 27.64 4.03
C ASP A 137 -10.12 26.97 5.39
N PHE A 138 -11.07 26.05 5.42
CA PHE A 138 -11.34 25.22 6.61
C PHE A 138 -10.09 24.44 7.04
N CYS A 139 -9.36 23.85 6.07
CA CYS A 139 -8.12 23.13 6.31
C CYS A 139 -7.00 24.04 6.84
N GLN A 140 -7.01 25.34 6.57
CA GLN A 140 -6.04 26.31 7.08
C GLN A 140 -6.29 26.78 8.52
N LEU A 141 -7.48 26.52 9.08
CA LEU A 141 -7.75 26.86 10.50
C LEU A 141 -6.70 26.25 11.45
N ASP A 142 -6.25 27.01 12.43
CA ASP A 142 -5.21 26.53 13.35
C ASP A 142 -5.63 25.29 14.16
N SER A 143 -4.90 24.18 13.99
CA SER A 143 -5.14 22.91 14.68
C SER A 143 -5.07 23.06 16.20
N SER A 144 -4.13 23.85 16.72
CA SER A 144 -3.94 24.02 18.16
C SER A 144 -5.15 24.71 18.82
N SER A 145 -5.68 25.74 18.17
CA SER A 145 -6.90 26.43 18.60
C SER A 145 -8.14 25.53 18.51
N VAL A 146 -8.27 24.75 17.44
CA VAL A 146 -9.36 23.75 17.31
C VAL A 146 -9.30 22.73 18.45
N ILE A 147 -8.13 22.16 18.73
CA ILE A 147 -7.93 21.21 19.84
C ILE A 147 -8.35 21.85 21.17
N LYS A 148 -7.92 23.08 21.44
CA LYS A 148 -8.24 23.80 22.68
C LYS A 148 -9.75 23.98 22.85
N GLU A 149 -10.48 24.37 21.80
CA GLU A 149 -11.93 24.54 21.88
C GLU A 149 -12.67 23.20 21.99
N MET A 150 -12.24 22.18 21.25
CA MET A 150 -12.81 20.83 21.35
C MET A 150 -12.61 20.21 22.73
N SER A 151 -11.45 20.40 23.36
CA SER A 151 -11.18 19.88 24.71
C SER A 151 -12.18 20.38 25.75
N LYS A 152 -12.71 21.60 25.60
CA LYS A 152 -13.75 22.14 26.50
C LYS A 152 -15.10 21.43 26.37
N LYS A 153 -15.34 20.74 25.25
CA LYS A 153 -16.62 20.10 24.91
C LYS A 153 -16.65 18.60 25.23
N ILE A 154 -15.56 18.01 25.72
CA ILE A 154 -15.45 16.56 25.99
C ILE A 154 -16.59 16.04 26.89
N SER A 155 -17.00 16.83 27.90
CA SER A 155 -18.09 16.48 28.82
C SER A 155 -19.45 16.33 28.10
N ARG A 156 -19.65 17.03 26.98
CA ARG A 156 -20.80 16.91 26.09
C ARG A 156 -20.43 16.05 24.90
N PHE A 157 -20.26 14.75 25.14
CA PHE A 157 -19.62 13.84 24.19
C PHE A 157 -20.25 13.85 22.78
N LYS A 158 -21.57 13.98 22.66
CA LYS A 158 -22.23 14.08 21.35
C LYS A 158 -21.79 15.31 20.57
N GLU A 159 -21.83 16.47 21.20
CA GLU A 159 -21.37 17.74 20.61
C GLU A 159 -19.88 17.64 20.22
N PHE A 160 -19.06 17.08 21.12
CA PHE A 160 -17.66 16.81 20.85
C PHE A 160 -17.46 15.88 19.64
N LEU A 161 -18.22 14.79 19.55
CA LEU A 161 -18.13 13.82 18.46
C LEU A 161 -18.50 14.47 17.12
N ASP A 162 -19.51 15.33 17.09
CA ASP A 162 -19.90 16.07 15.89
C ASP A 162 -18.75 16.97 15.41
N PHE A 163 -18.12 17.73 16.32
CA PHE A 163 -16.92 18.52 16.00
C PHE A 163 -15.74 17.64 15.60
N TYR A 164 -15.57 16.47 16.22
CA TYR A 164 -14.51 15.54 15.83
C TYR A 164 -14.70 15.00 14.43
N ILE A 165 -15.91 14.58 14.05
CA ILE A 165 -16.23 14.17 12.69
C ILE A 165 -15.96 15.32 11.70
N LEU A 166 -16.21 16.57 12.11
CA LEU A 166 -15.93 17.74 11.30
C LEU A 166 -14.42 17.95 11.08
N PHE A 167 -13.61 17.92 12.14
CA PHE A 167 -12.19 18.30 12.11
C PHE A 167 -11.20 17.14 12.00
N SER A 168 -11.65 15.87 12.10
CA SER A 168 -10.80 14.67 12.00
C SER A 168 -10.06 14.52 10.68
N CYS A 169 -10.39 15.32 9.66
CA CYS A 169 -9.57 15.46 8.46
C CYS A 169 -8.19 16.12 8.70
N LYS A 170 -7.98 16.74 9.87
CA LYS A 170 -6.67 17.27 10.30
C LYS A 170 -5.94 16.24 11.14
N ALA A 171 -4.72 15.89 10.76
CA ALA A 171 -3.93 14.84 11.40
C ALA A 171 -3.73 15.10 12.90
N ASP A 172 -3.46 16.34 13.31
CA ASP A 172 -3.23 16.68 14.73
C ASP A 172 -4.49 16.48 15.58
N VAL A 173 -5.64 16.88 15.05
CA VAL A 173 -6.94 16.70 15.72
C VAL A 173 -7.29 15.22 15.81
N PHE A 174 -7.07 14.46 14.73
CA PHE A 174 -7.23 13.01 14.72
C PHE A 174 -6.36 12.36 15.82
N ARG A 175 -5.05 12.59 15.79
CA ARG A 175 -4.10 11.98 16.75
C ARG A 175 -4.44 12.34 18.19
N LYS A 176 -4.90 13.56 18.44
CA LYS A 176 -5.22 14.02 19.80
C LYS A 176 -6.44 13.33 20.41
N PHE A 177 -7.44 12.98 19.61
CA PHE A 177 -8.76 12.59 20.11
C PHE A 177 -9.21 11.19 19.70
N PHE A 178 -8.56 10.53 18.74
CA PHE A 178 -9.02 9.25 18.20
C PHE A 178 -9.21 8.17 19.27
N CYS A 179 -8.21 7.94 20.13
CA CYS A 179 -8.31 6.93 21.20
C CYS A 179 -9.45 7.25 22.16
N MET A 180 -9.63 8.53 22.52
CA MET A 180 -10.73 8.98 23.39
C MET A 180 -12.10 8.71 22.76
N VAL A 181 -12.22 8.89 21.44
CA VAL A 181 -13.44 8.61 20.69
C VAL A 181 -13.74 7.10 20.69
N LEU A 182 -12.72 6.24 20.56
CA LEU A 182 -12.89 4.79 20.60
C LEU A 182 -13.20 4.24 21.98
N MET A 183 -12.55 4.75 23.04
CA MET A 183 -12.76 4.29 24.41
C MET A 183 -14.18 4.55 24.92
N ASN A 184 -14.84 5.59 24.40
CA ASN A 184 -16.23 5.85 24.72
C ASN A 184 -17.15 4.87 23.97
N PRO A 185 -18.13 4.21 24.61
CA PRO A 185 -19.00 3.23 23.93
C PRO A 185 -20.19 3.85 23.17
N LEU A 186 -20.47 5.15 23.35
CA LEU A 186 -21.66 5.81 22.78
C LEU A 186 -21.53 6.06 21.28
N PHE A 187 -22.66 6.14 20.58
CA PHE A 187 -22.76 6.48 19.14
C PHE A 187 -21.91 5.58 18.21
N PRO A 188 -22.02 4.24 18.31
CA PRO A 188 -21.19 3.32 17.53
C PRO A 188 -21.40 3.50 16.01
N GLU A 189 -22.63 3.76 15.57
CA GLU A 189 -22.96 3.96 14.15
C GLU A 189 -22.23 5.15 13.52
N GLU A 190 -22.10 6.26 14.27
CA GLU A 190 -21.41 7.47 13.80
C GLU A 190 -19.90 7.24 13.71
N LYS A 191 -19.36 6.51 14.68
CA LYS A 191 -17.95 6.10 14.69
C LYS A 191 -17.66 5.14 13.53
N VAL A 192 -18.52 4.15 13.28
CA VAL A 192 -18.38 3.24 12.12
C VAL A 192 -18.38 4.03 10.80
N LYS A 193 -19.25 5.04 10.64
CA LYS A 193 -19.22 5.93 9.47
C LYS A 193 -17.88 6.64 9.33
N LEU A 194 -17.30 7.09 10.45
CA LEU A 194 -15.98 7.73 10.46
C LEU A 194 -14.85 6.79 10.01
N PHE A 195 -14.86 5.52 10.43
CA PHE A 195 -13.87 4.53 9.97
C PHE A 195 -13.86 4.40 8.44
N ASN A 196 -15.02 4.53 7.78
CA ASN A 196 -15.13 4.45 6.33
C ASN A 196 -14.56 5.67 5.59
N THR A 197 -14.33 6.80 6.28
CA THR A 197 -13.89 8.06 5.64
C THR A 197 -12.44 8.41 5.94
N LEU A 198 -11.91 8.01 7.10
CA LEU A 198 -10.54 8.34 7.49
C LEU A 198 -9.49 7.48 6.76
N PRO A 199 -8.25 7.98 6.56
CA PRO A 199 -7.17 7.19 5.98
C PRO A 199 -6.83 5.95 6.82
N LEU A 200 -6.60 4.81 6.16
CA LEU A 200 -6.22 3.57 6.86
C LEU A 200 -4.91 3.72 7.63
N ASP A 201 -3.92 4.41 7.05
CA ASP A 201 -2.62 4.63 7.68
C ASP A 201 -2.70 5.48 8.96
N TRP A 202 -3.80 6.23 9.17
CA TRP A 202 -4.04 6.96 10.40
C TRP A 202 -4.67 6.09 11.47
N ILE A 203 -5.66 5.27 11.09
CA ILE A 203 -6.36 4.33 11.98
C ILE A 203 -5.41 3.22 12.44
N LEU A 204 -4.62 2.69 11.52
CA LEU A 204 -3.73 1.54 11.71
C LEU A 204 -2.28 2.01 11.81
N ASN A 205 -2.02 2.97 12.71
CA ASN A 205 -0.68 3.47 12.95
C ASN A 205 0.12 2.45 13.79
N PHE A 206 0.95 1.64 13.12
CA PHE A 206 1.74 0.57 13.75
C PHE A 206 2.82 1.02 14.75
N ASN A 207 3.01 2.32 14.92
CA ASN A 207 3.94 2.84 15.92
C ASN A 207 3.36 2.84 17.35
N ASP A 208 2.08 2.52 17.50
CA ASP A 208 1.36 2.57 18.78
C ASP A 208 0.52 1.29 18.96
N GLU A 209 1.05 0.34 19.75
CA GLU A 209 0.39 -0.95 20.03
C GLU A 209 -0.93 -0.79 20.80
N GLU A 210 -1.05 0.24 21.63
CA GLU A 210 -2.28 0.52 22.37
C GLU A 210 -3.39 0.93 21.41
N VAL A 211 -3.09 1.79 20.43
CA VAL A 211 -4.03 2.19 19.38
C VAL A 211 -4.51 0.98 18.58
N ILE A 212 -3.60 0.09 18.18
CA ILE A 212 -3.96 -1.13 17.43
C ILE A 212 -4.89 -2.01 18.24
N SER A 213 -4.58 -2.20 19.52
CA SER A 213 -5.39 -3.01 20.43
C SER A 213 -6.80 -2.45 20.58
N LEU A 214 -6.94 -1.13 20.76
CA LEU A 214 -8.23 -0.44 20.83
C LEU A 214 -9.01 -0.54 19.52
N VAL A 215 -8.34 -0.40 18.38
CA VAL A 215 -8.99 -0.53 17.06
C VAL A 215 -9.48 -1.97 16.85
N LYS A 216 -8.67 -2.97 17.20
CA LYS A 216 -9.04 -4.38 17.11
C LYS A 216 -10.26 -4.68 17.99
N GLU A 217 -10.23 -4.27 19.26
CA GLU A 217 -11.35 -4.44 20.19
C GLU A 217 -12.64 -3.77 19.66
N TYR A 218 -12.50 -2.58 19.07
CA TYR A 218 -13.64 -1.88 18.48
C TYR A 218 -14.22 -2.63 17.28
N ILE A 219 -13.37 -3.18 16.41
CA ILE A 219 -13.78 -4.00 15.26
C ILE A 219 -14.46 -5.28 15.76
N ASP A 220 -13.89 -5.98 16.74
CA ASP A 220 -14.44 -7.22 17.29
C ASP A 220 -15.87 -7.02 17.83
N ARG A 221 -16.16 -5.84 18.38
CA ARG A 221 -17.51 -5.47 18.86
C ARG A 221 -18.49 -5.06 17.75
N ASN A 222 -18.00 -4.54 16.63
CA ASN A 222 -18.83 -3.87 15.61
C ASN A 222 -18.68 -4.44 14.18
N TYR A 223 -18.01 -5.58 14.01
CA TYR A 223 -17.58 -6.09 12.69
C TYR A 223 -18.72 -6.20 11.66
N LYS A 224 -19.94 -6.55 12.09
CA LYS A 224 -21.13 -6.64 11.24
C LYS A 224 -21.43 -5.31 10.53
N GLN A 225 -21.28 -4.18 11.24
CA GLN A 225 -21.50 -2.85 10.67
C GLN A 225 -20.25 -2.31 9.95
N MET A 226 -19.08 -2.93 10.17
CA MET A 226 -17.79 -2.49 9.64
C MET A 226 -17.36 -3.24 8.36
N ALA A 227 -18.24 -4.00 7.71
CA ALA A 227 -17.91 -4.77 6.51
C ALA A 227 -17.27 -3.92 5.39
N LEU A 228 -17.73 -2.67 5.21
CA LEU A 228 -17.14 -1.74 4.24
C LEU A 228 -15.71 -1.31 4.60
N PHE A 229 -15.46 -1.04 5.89
CA PHE A 229 -14.14 -0.70 6.40
C PHE A 229 -13.18 -1.88 6.24
N LEU A 230 -13.60 -3.08 6.65
CA LEU A 230 -12.83 -4.31 6.46
C LEU A 230 -12.55 -4.55 4.97
N GLY A 231 -13.53 -4.34 4.09
CA GLY A 231 -13.33 -4.45 2.65
C GLY A 231 -12.35 -3.43 2.08
N ARG A 232 -12.17 -2.28 2.72
CA ARG A 232 -11.11 -1.31 2.38
C ARG A 232 -9.74 -1.81 2.85
N VAL A 233 -9.66 -2.37 4.06
CA VAL A 233 -8.45 -3.03 4.58
C VAL A 233 -7.98 -4.14 3.64
N VAL A 234 -8.87 -5.05 3.22
CA VAL A 234 -8.52 -6.15 2.30
C VAL A 234 -7.90 -5.63 1.00
N ARG A 235 -8.45 -4.55 0.45
CA ARG A 235 -8.02 -4.00 -0.85
C ARG A 235 -6.71 -3.24 -0.78
N GLU A 236 -6.52 -2.44 0.27
CA GLU A 236 -5.38 -1.52 0.37
C GLU A 236 -4.22 -2.12 1.19
N ARG A 237 -4.51 -2.94 2.20
CA ARG A 237 -3.57 -3.48 3.18
C ARG A 237 -3.92 -4.94 3.58
N PRO A 238 -3.93 -5.90 2.64
CA PRO A 238 -4.39 -7.27 2.90
C PRO A 238 -3.61 -8.01 4.00
N PHE A 239 -2.33 -7.68 4.19
CA PHE A 239 -1.50 -8.26 5.25
C PHE A 239 -2.02 -7.95 6.67
N LEU A 240 -2.87 -6.93 6.83
CA LEU A 240 -3.47 -6.55 8.12
C LEU A 240 -4.68 -7.39 8.51
N LEU A 241 -5.21 -8.20 7.59
CA LEU A 241 -6.38 -9.02 7.88
C LEU A 241 -6.13 -10.00 9.01
N ASN A 242 -4.95 -10.60 9.07
CA ASN A 242 -4.60 -11.55 10.13
C ASN A 242 -4.48 -10.89 11.52
N ILE A 243 -4.30 -9.58 11.57
CA ILE A 243 -4.25 -8.82 12.82
C ILE A 243 -5.65 -8.39 13.23
N LEU A 244 -6.48 -7.97 12.27
CA LEU A 244 -7.77 -7.32 12.54
C LEU A 244 -8.97 -8.27 12.52
N VAL A 245 -8.90 -9.37 11.80
CA VAL A 245 -10.01 -10.32 11.61
C VAL A 245 -9.64 -11.64 12.27
N SER A 246 -10.44 -12.07 13.24
CA SER A 246 -10.31 -13.40 13.84
C SER A 246 -11.03 -14.46 12.99
N ARG A 247 -10.73 -15.74 13.24
CA ARG A 247 -11.43 -16.86 12.58
C ARG A 247 -12.92 -16.86 12.91
N GLU A 248 -13.27 -16.56 14.15
CA GLU A 248 -14.65 -16.49 14.62
C GLU A 248 -15.40 -15.38 13.87
N MET A 249 -14.79 -14.20 13.75
CA MET A 249 -15.36 -13.08 13.01
C MET A 249 -15.57 -13.45 11.53
N PHE A 250 -14.56 -14.05 10.89
CA PHE A 250 -14.66 -14.49 9.50
C PHE A 250 -15.78 -15.51 9.30
N THR A 251 -15.89 -16.48 10.21
CA THR A 251 -16.93 -17.51 10.19
C THR A 251 -18.33 -16.90 10.31
N GLU A 252 -18.52 -15.93 11.21
CA GLU A 252 -19.79 -15.22 11.34
C GLU A 252 -20.11 -14.36 10.11
N LEU A 253 -19.12 -13.71 9.50
CA LEU A 253 -19.30 -12.97 8.25
C LEU A 253 -19.69 -13.90 7.08
N ALA A 254 -19.12 -15.11 7.01
CA ALA A 254 -19.43 -16.09 5.97
C ALA A 254 -20.86 -16.66 6.07
N LYS A 255 -21.43 -16.71 7.28
CA LYS A 255 -22.82 -17.15 7.50
C LYS A 255 -23.87 -16.10 7.09
N ILE A 256 -23.49 -14.83 7.01
CA ILE A 256 -24.43 -13.74 6.75
C ILE A 256 -24.77 -13.67 5.25
N ASP A 257 -26.05 -13.80 4.94
CA ASP A 257 -26.57 -13.66 3.57
C ASP A 257 -26.81 -12.18 3.20
N SER A 258 -25.74 -11.38 3.19
CA SER A 258 -25.79 -10.00 2.71
C SER A 258 -24.71 -9.76 1.65
N LYS A 259 -25.04 -8.89 0.68
CA LYS A 259 -24.19 -8.59 -0.47
C LYS A 259 -22.83 -8.01 -0.07
N ALA A 260 -22.77 -7.20 0.99
CA ALA A 260 -21.52 -6.58 1.43
C ALA A 260 -20.57 -7.60 2.07
N GLU A 261 -21.10 -8.49 2.89
CA GLU A 261 -20.41 -9.54 3.62
C GLU A 261 -19.94 -10.64 2.66
N LYS A 262 -20.79 -11.11 1.75
CA LYS A 262 -20.38 -12.04 0.68
C LYS A 262 -19.23 -11.47 -0.17
N ARG A 263 -19.30 -10.19 -0.52
CA ARG A 263 -18.22 -9.52 -1.25
C ARG A 263 -16.95 -9.44 -0.41
N LEU A 264 -17.05 -9.13 0.88
CA LEU A 264 -15.92 -9.09 1.80
C LEU A 264 -15.24 -10.46 1.91
N VAL A 265 -16.02 -11.53 2.12
CA VAL A 265 -15.52 -12.91 2.22
C VAL A 265 -14.79 -13.31 0.93
N SER A 266 -15.36 -13.04 -0.24
CA SER A 266 -14.73 -13.32 -1.53
C SER A 266 -13.40 -12.57 -1.70
N GLU A 267 -13.34 -11.28 -1.33
CA GLU A 267 -12.11 -10.49 -1.39
C GLU A 267 -11.04 -11.02 -0.42
N ILE A 268 -11.43 -11.42 0.79
CA ILE A 268 -10.53 -12.05 1.77
C ILE A 268 -9.93 -13.34 1.18
N CYS A 269 -10.75 -14.20 0.59
CA CYS A 269 -10.30 -15.45 -0.02
C CYS A 269 -9.29 -15.19 -1.16
N LYS A 270 -9.52 -14.17 -1.99
CA LYS A 270 -8.64 -13.80 -3.11
C LYS A 270 -7.33 -13.15 -2.68
N LYS A 271 -7.26 -12.54 -1.49
CA LYS A 271 -6.13 -11.70 -1.04
C LYS A 271 -5.29 -12.30 0.08
N GLY A 272 -5.53 -13.55 0.47
CA GLY A 272 -4.67 -14.29 1.41
C GLY A 272 -5.33 -14.64 2.75
N GLY A 273 -6.64 -14.91 2.77
CA GLY A 273 -7.39 -15.32 3.96
C GLY A 273 -7.24 -16.79 4.39
N LEU A 274 -6.21 -17.51 3.93
CA LEU A 274 -6.07 -18.96 4.18
C LEU A 274 -5.99 -19.29 5.68
N SER A 275 -5.32 -18.44 6.45
CA SER A 275 -5.21 -18.51 7.92
C SER A 275 -6.55 -18.42 8.66
N LEU A 276 -7.60 -17.92 8.00
CA LEU A 276 -8.93 -17.72 8.55
C LEU A 276 -9.88 -18.91 8.31
N ILE A 277 -9.43 -19.90 7.52
CA ILE A 277 -10.27 -21.00 7.04
C ILE A 277 -9.80 -22.32 7.63
N ASP A 278 -10.75 -23.10 8.13
CA ASP A 278 -10.52 -24.45 8.64
C ASP A 278 -11.73 -25.35 8.36
N TYR A 279 -11.68 -26.57 8.89
CA TYR A 279 -12.73 -27.57 8.72
C TYR A 279 -14.09 -27.15 9.30
N THR A 280 -14.15 -26.13 10.17
CA THR A 280 -15.37 -25.67 10.84
C THR A 280 -16.11 -24.58 10.05
N ASN A 281 -15.46 -23.95 9.05
CA ASN A 281 -16.07 -22.85 8.31
C ASN A 281 -15.97 -22.95 6.79
N ILE A 282 -15.20 -23.92 6.26
CA ILE A 282 -15.01 -24.11 4.82
C ILE A 282 -16.32 -24.31 4.04
N HIS A 283 -17.34 -24.93 4.66
CA HIS A 283 -18.64 -25.19 4.03
C HIS A 283 -19.53 -23.94 3.88
N TYR A 284 -19.18 -22.82 4.52
CA TYR A 284 -19.88 -21.55 4.33
C TYR A 284 -19.34 -20.74 3.14
N ILE A 285 -18.25 -21.19 2.53
CA ILE A 285 -17.53 -20.43 1.51
C ILE A 285 -17.93 -20.94 0.11
N PRO A 286 -18.28 -20.04 -0.83
CA PRO A 286 -18.57 -20.44 -2.19
C PRO A 286 -17.40 -21.18 -2.85
N GLN A 287 -17.72 -22.19 -3.66
CA GLN A 287 -16.74 -23.03 -4.34
C GLN A 287 -15.73 -22.21 -5.16
N GLU A 288 -16.19 -21.17 -5.84
CA GLU A 288 -15.34 -20.27 -6.64
C GLU A 288 -14.30 -19.52 -5.80
N ASP A 289 -14.65 -19.17 -4.56
CA ASP A 289 -13.72 -18.50 -3.64
C ASP A 289 -12.71 -19.50 -3.04
N LEU A 290 -13.14 -20.75 -2.79
CA LEU A 290 -12.23 -21.84 -2.40
C LEU A 290 -11.22 -22.17 -3.51
N LYS A 291 -11.67 -22.24 -4.76
CA LYS A 291 -10.80 -22.39 -5.94
C LYS A 291 -9.75 -21.28 -6.00
N ALA A 292 -10.18 -20.02 -5.84
CA ALA A 292 -9.27 -18.87 -5.87
C ALA A 292 -8.26 -18.90 -4.71
N LEU A 293 -8.66 -19.39 -3.55
CA LEU A 293 -7.82 -19.46 -2.35
C LEU A 293 -6.77 -20.58 -2.44
N TYR A 294 -7.18 -21.81 -2.75
CA TYR A 294 -6.32 -22.99 -2.75
C TYR A 294 -5.57 -23.18 -4.08
N LYS A 295 -6.01 -22.52 -5.17
CA LYS A 295 -5.38 -22.58 -6.50
C LYS A 295 -5.12 -24.02 -6.93
N ASP A 296 -3.87 -24.37 -7.20
CA ASP A 296 -3.45 -25.69 -7.67
C ASP A 296 -3.67 -26.82 -6.64
N LEU A 297 -3.90 -26.47 -5.37
CA LEU A 297 -4.22 -27.44 -4.31
C LEU A 297 -5.71 -27.79 -4.25
N TYR A 298 -6.55 -27.09 -5.01
CA TYR A 298 -7.98 -27.35 -5.07
C TYR A 298 -8.28 -28.47 -6.07
N PHE A 299 -8.93 -29.54 -5.61
CA PHE A 299 -9.44 -30.60 -6.48
C PHE A 299 -10.89 -30.93 -6.13
N GLU A 300 -11.73 -31.10 -7.16
CA GLU A 300 -13.12 -31.52 -7.00
C GLU A 300 -13.17 -33.04 -6.97
N VAL A 301 -13.79 -33.58 -5.91
CA VAL A 301 -14.09 -35.02 -5.84
C VAL A 301 -15.49 -35.22 -6.41
N TYR A 302 -15.57 -35.71 -7.64
CA TYR A 302 -16.81 -36.20 -8.19
C TYR A 302 -17.08 -37.58 -7.60
N LEU A 303 -18.09 -37.68 -6.74
CA LEU A 303 -18.61 -38.96 -6.31
C LEU A 303 -19.56 -39.44 -7.40
N ASP A 304 -19.13 -40.42 -8.19
CA ASP A 304 -19.99 -41.11 -9.14
C ASP A 304 -21.22 -41.62 -8.36
N SER A 305 -22.38 -41.09 -8.75
CA SER A 305 -23.69 -41.37 -8.16
C SER A 305 -24.37 -42.48 -8.95
#